data_AF-A0A527DXN2-F1
#
_entry.id   AF-A0A527DXN2-F1
#
_cell.length_a   1.000
_cell.length_b   1.000
_cell.length_c   1.000
_cell.angle_alpha   90.00
_cell.angle_beta   90.00
_cell.angle_gamma   90.00
#
_symmetry.space_group_name_H-M   'P 1'
#
loop_
_entity.id
_entity.type
_entity.pdbx_description
1 polymer ?
#
loop_
_entity_poly.entity_id
_entity_poly.type
_entity_poly.pdbx_seq_one_letter_code
_entity_poly.pdbx_strand_id
1 'polypeptide(L)'
;STGFVSVTPAAVMVGENGQQLKDIMKKGFEAYRAIGSKRMTCVDVSVMPIDQDHCVAEVNWSGDYERKDGSPVAIEFAINYLVEQRDGDLKVFGWIAGDEQAEFRKHGLM
;
A
#
# COMPACT_ATOMS: atom_id res chain seq x y z
N SER A 1 -15.58 4.74 -7.79
CA SER A 1 -16.10 3.84 -6.77
C SER A 1 -16.61 4.62 -5.57
N THR A 2 -17.69 4.16 -4.94
CA THR A 2 -18.22 4.74 -3.70
C THR A 2 -17.54 4.18 -2.44
N GLY A 3 -16.89 3.02 -2.56
CA GLY A 3 -16.10 2.39 -1.52
C GLY A 3 -14.78 1.85 -2.04
N PHE A 4 -14.07 1.15 -1.15
CA PHE A 4 -12.80 0.52 -1.43
C PHE A 4 -12.68 -0.86 -0.78
N VAL A 5 -11.74 -1.67 -1.27
CA VAL A 5 -11.35 -2.97 -0.69
C VAL A 5 -9.84 -3.01 -0.44
N SER A 6 -9.46 -3.53 0.72
CA SER A 6 -8.07 -3.80 1.09
C SER A 6 -7.92 -5.29 1.39
N VAL A 7 -6.96 -5.94 0.75
CA VAL A 7 -6.67 -7.36 0.98
C VAL A 7 -5.23 -7.50 1.44
N THR A 8 -5.05 -8.25 2.53
CA THR A 8 -3.76 -8.69 3.04
C THR A 8 -3.87 -10.16 3.44
N PRO A 9 -2.76 -10.89 3.68
CA PRO A 9 -2.84 -12.25 4.21
C PRO A 9 -3.58 -12.35 5.54
N ALA A 10 -3.62 -11.27 6.34
CA ALA A 10 -4.28 -11.25 7.64
C ALA A 10 -5.81 -11.09 7.55
N ALA A 11 -6.30 -10.29 6.58
CA ALA A 11 -7.72 -9.97 6.46
C ALA A 11 -8.10 -9.34 5.11
N VAL A 12 -9.39 -9.44 4.80
CA VAL A 12 -10.08 -8.60 3.80
C VAL A 12 -10.87 -7.53 4.53
N MET A 13 -10.72 -6.27 4.10
CA MET A 13 -11.45 -5.12 4.64
C MET A 13 -12.14 -4.39 3.50
N VAL A 14 -13.35 -3.89 3.77
CA VAL A 14 -14.08 -2.99 2.89
C VAL A 14 -14.42 -1.70 3.65
N GLY A 15 -14.58 -0.60 2.92
CA GLY A 15 -15.00 0.68 3.51
C GLY A 15 -15.52 1.66 2.48
N GLU A 16 -16.00 2.80 2.96
CA GLU A 16 -16.52 3.89 2.13
C GLU A 16 -15.43 4.92 1.79
N ASN A 17 -15.50 5.47 0.59
CA ASN A 17 -14.64 6.58 0.20
C ASN A 17 -15.07 7.86 0.93
N GLY A 18 -14.11 8.75 1.18
CA GLY A 18 -14.34 9.99 1.92
C GLY A 18 -13.67 9.97 3.28
N GLN A 19 -14.42 10.25 4.35
CA GLN A 19 -13.83 10.42 5.68
C GLN A 19 -13.25 9.12 6.24
N GLN A 20 -13.95 8.00 6.08
CA GLN A 20 -13.49 6.70 6.58
C GLN A 20 -12.13 6.31 5.95
N LEU A 21 -12.00 6.45 4.63
CA LEU A 21 -10.73 6.21 3.94
C LEU A 21 -9.61 7.12 4.48
N LYS A 22 -9.88 8.42 4.67
CA LYS A 22 -8.89 9.37 5.23
C LYS A 22 -8.42 8.95 6.63
N ASP A 23 -9.34 8.49 7.48
CA ASP A 23 -9.02 8.08 8.85
C ASP A 23 -8.18 6.80 8.87
N ILE A 24 -8.49 5.83 7.99
CA ILE A 24 -7.72 4.59 7.83
C ILE A 24 -6.31 4.91 7.33
N MET A 25 -6.19 5.73 6.28
CA MET A 25 -4.88 6.13 5.75
C MET A 25 -4.04 6.88 6.80
N LYS A 26 -4.66 7.77 7.58
CA LYS A 26 -3.99 8.49 8.67
C LYS A 26 -3.40 7.52 9.70
N LYS A 27 -4.19 6.55 10.16
CA LYS A 27 -3.72 5.52 11.12
C LYS A 27 -2.58 4.68 10.53
N GLY A 28 -2.67 4.30 9.26
CA GLY A 28 -1.60 3.58 8.56
C GLY A 28 -0.29 4.37 8.55
N PHE A 29 -0.33 5.64 8.14
CA PHE A 29 0.86 6.49 8.13
C PHE A 29 1.44 6.75 9.52
N GLU A 30 0.61 6.85 10.55
CA GLU A 30 1.07 6.93 11.95
C GLU A 30 1.80 5.66 12.37
N ALA A 31 1.28 4.48 12.01
CA ALA A 31 1.93 3.20 12.26
C ALA A 31 3.29 3.09 11.55
N TYR A 32 3.38 3.46 10.27
CA TYR A 32 4.66 3.45 9.54
C TYR A 32 5.71 4.39 10.15
N ARG A 33 5.29 5.59 10.62
CA ARG A 33 6.20 6.51 11.32
C ARG A 33 6.68 5.94 12.65
N ALA A 34 5.81 5.27 13.40
CA ALA A 34 6.16 4.68 14.69
C ALA A 34 7.21 3.55 14.56
N ILE A 35 7.23 2.82 13.44
CA ILE A 35 8.22 1.79 13.14
C ILE A 35 9.50 2.34 12.46
N GLY A 36 9.66 3.66 12.39
CA GLY A 36 10.88 4.30 11.91
C GLY A 36 10.93 4.62 10.42
N SER A 37 9.80 4.59 9.69
CA SER A 37 9.77 4.97 8.27
C SER A 37 10.20 6.43 8.07
N LYS A 38 11.09 6.64 7.08
CA LYS A 38 11.64 7.94 6.70
C LYS A 38 11.19 8.36 5.29
N ARG A 39 11.09 7.40 4.37
CA ARG A 39 10.75 7.64 2.97
C ARG A 39 10.02 6.43 2.39
N MET A 40 9.13 6.68 1.45
CA MET A 40 8.51 5.67 0.62
C MET A 40 8.69 6.06 -0.85
N THR A 41 9.32 5.20 -1.64
CA THR A 41 9.68 5.49 -3.03
C THR A 41 8.97 4.52 -3.96
N CYS A 42 8.22 5.03 -4.93
CA CYS A 42 7.71 4.23 -6.05
C CYS A 42 8.89 3.92 -6.97
N VAL A 43 9.23 2.65 -7.10
CA VAL A 43 10.38 2.17 -7.87
C VAL A 43 9.95 1.87 -9.30
N ASP A 44 8.84 1.17 -9.46
CA ASP A 44 8.35 0.75 -10.77
C ASP A 44 6.83 0.54 -10.76
N VAL A 45 6.21 0.66 -11.93
CA VAL A 45 4.78 0.42 -12.13
C VAL A 45 4.59 -0.44 -13.37
N SER A 46 4.05 -1.64 -13.18
CA SER A 46 3.62 -2.54 -14.25
C SER A 46 2.11 -2.63 -14.30
N VAL A 47 1.53 -2.57 -15.51
CA VAL A 47 0.08 -2.56 -15.70
C VAL A 47 -0.38 -3.81 -16.42
N MET A 48 -1.27 -4.56 -15.79
CA MET A 48 -1.99 -5.69 -16.37
C MET A 48 -3.43 -5.27 -16.69
N PRO A 49 -3.80 -5.10 -17.97
CA PRO A 49 -5.17 -4.77 -18.34
C PRO A 49 -6.11 -5.94 -18.03
N ILE A 50 -7.31 -5.63 -17.55
CA ILE A 50 -8.40 -6.60 -17.39
C ILE A 50 -9.38 -6.45 -18.56
N ASP A 51 -9.85 -5.22 -18.80
CA ASP A 51 -10.71 -4.85 -19.92
C ASP A 51 -10.47 -3.38 -20.32
N GLN A 52 -11.38 -2.76 -21.06
CA GLN A 52 -11.25 -1.38 -21.53
C GLN A 52 -11.18 -0.36 -20.39
N ASP A 53 -11.89 -0.61 -19.29
CA ASP A 53 -12.05 0.36 -18.20
C ASP A 53 -11.34 -0.08 -16.92
N HIS A 54 -10.72 -1.27 -16.89
CA HIS A 54 -10.12 -1.83 -15.67
C HIS A 54 -8.72 -2.39 -15.90
N CYS A 55 -7.85 -2.18 -14.92
CA CYS A 55 -6.55 -2.83 -14.86
C CYS A 55 -6.09 -3.10 -13.42
N VAL A 56 -5.08 -3.96 -13.29
CA VAL A 56 -4.27 -4.08 -12.09
C VAL A 56 -2.95 -3.35 -12.34
N ALA A 57 -2.60 -2.41 -11.46
CA ALA A 57 -1.29 -1.80 -11.43
C ALA A 57 -0.48 -2.44 -10.31
N GLU A 58 0.50 -3.28 -10.67
CA GLU A 58 1.51 -3.73 -9.72
C GLU A 58 2.54 -2.62 -9.55
N VAL A 59 2.65 -2.12 -8.33
CA VAL A 59 3.58 -1.04 -7.98
C VAL A 59 4.62 -1.58 -7.03
N ASN A 60 5.87 -1.49 -7.45
CA ASN A 60 7.02 -1.83 -6.62
C ASN A 60 7.42 -0.62 -5.80
N TRP A 61 7.54 -0.80 -4.49
CA TRP A 61 7.90 0.23 -3.53
C TRP A 61 9.20 -0.13 -2.81
N SER A 62 9.95 0.90 -2.43
CA SER A 62 11.05 0.81 -1.48
C SER A 62 10.77 1.73 -0.31
N GLY A 63 10.59 1.14 0.87
CA GLY A 63 10.47 1.88 2.13
C GLY A 63 11.83 2.00 2.80
N ASP A 64 12.26 3.22 3.10
CA ASP A 64 13.44 3.48 3.92
C ASP A 64 13.02 3.62 5.38
N TYR A 65 13.67 2.86 6.25
CA TYR A 65 13.42 2.83 7.69
C TYR A 65 14.73 2.95 8.48
N GLU A 66 14.57 3.26 9.76
CA GLU A 66 15.64 3.29 10.75
C GLU A 66 15.31 2.30 11.87
N ARG A 67 16.22 1.36 12.13
CA ARG A 67 16.07 0.40 13.23
C ARG A 67 16.24 1.10 14.58
N LYS A 68 15.89 0.40 15.67
CA LYS A 68 16.03 0.90 17.05
C LYS A 68 17.48 1.27 17.42
N ASP A 69 18.47 0.65 16.78
CA ASP A 69 19.90 0.97 16.97
C ASP A 69 20.40 2.14 16.09
N GLY A 70 19.51 2.76 15.31
CA GLY A 70 19.82 3.85 14.39
C GLY A 70 20.36 3.42 13.03
N SER A 71 20.53 2.11 12.78
CA SER A 71 20.98 1.62 11.48
C SER A 71 19.87 1.73 10.42
N PRO A 72 20.17 2.16 9.18
CA PRO A 72 19.19 2.24 8.11
C PRO A 72 18.84 0.84 7.56
N VAL A 73 17.63 0.71 7.03
CA VAL A 73 17.18 -0.45 6.26
C VAL A 73 16.21 -0.03 5.18
N ALA A 74 16.41 -0.56 3.98
CA ALA A 74 15.43 -0.48 2.90
C ALA A 74 14.69 -1.81 2.81
N ILE A 75 13.37 -1.75 2.67
CA ILE A 75 12.52 -2.93 2.47
C ILE A 75 11.75 -2.72 1.18
N GLU A 76 11.95 -3.64 0.24
CA GLU A 76 11.23 -3.67 -1.03
C GLU A 76 9.97 -4.52 -0.91
N PHE A 77 8.88 -4.05 -1.50
CA PHE A 77 7.61 -4.78 -1.53
C PHE A 77 6.76 -4.32 -2.71
N ALA A 78 5.79 -5.16 -3.10
CA ALA A 78 4.86 -4.85 -4.18
C ALA A 78 3.43 -4.72 -3.65
N ILE A 79 2.68 -3.78 -4.22
CA ILE A 79 1.23 -3.65 -4.01
C ILE A 79 0.53 -3.74 -5.36
N ASN A 80 -0.49 -4.59 -5.42
CA ASN A 80 -1.37 -4.69 -6.58
C ASN A 80 -2.58 -3.78 -6.37
N TYR A 81 -2.63 -2.66 -7.08
CA TYR A 81 -3.75 -1.73 -7.05
C TYR A 81 -4.80 -2.11 -8.09
N LEU A 82 -6.06 -2.17 -7.66
CA LEU A 82 -7.20 -2.36 -8.54
C LEU A 82 -7.67 -0.99 -9.01
N VAL A 83 -7.59 -0.76 -10.32
CA VAL A 83 -7.83 0.54 -10.94
C VAL A 83 -9.01 0.45 -11.89
N GLU A 84 -9.92 1.41 -11.78
CA GLU A 84 -10.96 1.67 -12.78
C GLU A 84 -10.66 3.00 -13.49
N GLN A 85 -11.08 3.10 -14.75
CA GLN A 85 -11.21 4.36 -15.47
C GLN A 85 -12.68 4.80 -15.39
N ARG A 86 -12.92 6.01 -14.90
CA ARG A 86 -14.28 6.57 -14.81
C ARG A 86 -14.25 8.06 -15.10
N ASP A 87 -15.09 8.50 -16.05
CA ASP A 87 -15.19 9.89 -16.50
C ASP A 87 -13.85 10.46 -17.00
N GLY A 88 -13.01 9.60 -17.58
CA GLY A 88 -11.66 9.96 -18.05
C GLY A 88 -10.57 9.89 -16.98
N ASP A 89 -10.92 9.74 -15.70
CA ASP A 89 -9.97 9.66 -14.59
C ASP A 89 -9.68 8.21 -14.17
N LEU A 90 -8.42 7.91 -13.87
CA LEU A 90 -8.02 6.67 -13.23
C LEU A 90 -8.25 6.76 -11.71
N LYS A 91 -8.93 5.77 -11.15
CA LYS A 91 -9.26 5.70 -9.73
C LYS A 91 -8.89 4.33 -9.18
N VAL A 92 -8.06 4.35 -8.14
CA VAL A 92 -7.81 3.16 -7.31
C VAL A 92 -9.05 2.91 -6.46
N PHE A 93 -9.63 1.73 -6.58
CA PHE A 93 -10.77 1.29 -5.75
C PHE A 93 -10.41 0.14 -4.82
N GLY A 94 -9.20 -0.40 -4.91
CA GLY A 94 -8.72 -1.35 -3.94
C GLY A 94 -7.24 -1.65 -4.08
N TRP A 95 -6.71 -2.36 -3.10
CA TRP A 95 -5.32 -2.80 -3.11
C TRP A 95 -5.17 -4.16 -2.45
N ILE A 96 -4.19 -4.91 -2.94
CA ILE A 96 -3.77 -6.21 -2.42
C ILE A 96 -2.29 -6.08 -2.06
N ALA A 97 -1.96 -6.30 -0.79
CA ALA A 97 -0.60 -6.23 -0.27
C ALA A 97 -0.19 -7.56 0.38
N GLY A 98 1.11 -7.82 0.46
CA GLY A 98 1.67 -8.96 1.18
C GLY A 98 1.61 -8.78 2.71
N ASP A 99 2.27 -9.70 3.45
CA ASP A 99 2.42 -9.57 4.90
C ASP A 99 3.59 -8.63 5.25
N GLU A 100 3.32 -7.33 5.24
CA GLU A 100 4.32 -6.32 5.59
C GLU A 100 4.84 -6.48 7.03
N GLN A 101 4.01 -6.97 7.96
CA GLN A 101 4.46 -7.15 9.35
C GLN A 101 5.49 -8.28 9.47
N ALA A 102 5.34 -9.35 8.69
CA ALA A 102 6.35 -10.40 8.61
C ALA A 102 7.68 -9.85 8.10
N GLU A 103 7.65 -9.01 7.05
CA GLU A 103 8.87 -8.37 6.53
C GLU A 103 9.49 -7.39 7.55
N PHE A 104 8.70 -6.61 8.29
CA PHE A 104 9.22 -5.73 9.34
C PHE A 104 9.92 -6.50 10.47
N ARG A 105 9.35 -7.62 10.92
CA ARG A 105 9.99 -8.50 11.92
C ARG A 105 11.29 -9.09 11.41
N LYS A 106 11.30 -9.61 10.19
CA LYS A 106 12.48 -10.19 9.53
C LYS A 106 13.63 -9.20 9.41
N HIS A 107 13.33 -7.91 9.23
CA HIS A 107 14.32 -6.84 9.11
C HIS A 107 14.65 -6.14 10.45
N GLY A 108 14.06 -6.57 11.57
CA GLY A 108 14.37 -6.07 12.91
C GLY A 108 13.76 -4.71 13.25
N LEU A 109 12.66 -4.33 12.58
CA LEU A 109 11.92 -3.09 12.87
C LEU A 109 10.92 -3.24 14.02
N MET A 110 10.53 -4.47 14.36
CA MET A 110 9.61 -4.79 15.45
C MET A 110 10.32 -5.60 16.54
#